data_AF-A0A9D5IPR5-F1
#
_entry.id   AF-A0A9D5IPR5-F1
#
_cell.length_a   1.000
_cell.length_b   1.000
_cell.length_c   1.000
_cell.angle_alpha   90.00
_cell.angle_beta   90.00
_cell.angle_gamma   90.00
#
_symmetry.space_group_name_H-M   'P 1'
#
loop_
_entity.id
_entity.type
_entity.pdbx_description
1 polymer ?
#
loop_
_entity_poly.entity_id
_entity_poly.type
_entity_poly.pdbx_seq_one_letter_code
_entity_poly.pdbx_strand_id
1 'polypeptide(L)'
;MVCILERSTHMRHVGSRQEAPVAANPSGRLLAEGARFNEAVAWLSGGTFVRKGIYRFRTHEEANRHAQDCLARGMGELAARRADP
;
A
#
# COMPACT_ATOMS: atom_id res chain seq x y z
N MET A 1 3.73 8.47 10.60
CA MET A 1 2.52 9.25 10.26
C MET A 1 2.48 9.41 8.74
N VAL A 2 1.59 8.71 8.03
CA VAL A 2 1.38 8.92 6.58
C VAL A 2 0.01 9.57 6.41
N CYS A 3 0.01 10.88 6.16
CA CYS A 3 -1.18 11.62 5.79
C CYS A 3 -1.41 11.44 4.29
N ILE A 4 -2.46 10.70 3.91
CA ILE A 4 -2.94 10.69 2.52
C ILE A 4 -3.74 11.98 2.35
N LEU A 5 -3.22 12.89 1.51
CA LEU A 5 -3.81 14.19 1.22
C LEU A 5 -4.85 14.03 0.10
N GLU A 6 -6.14 14.10 0.43
CA GLU A 6 -7.19 14.46 -0.52
C GLU A 6 -8.05 15.57 0.09
N ARG A 7 -8.31 16.62 -0.70
CA ARG A 7 -9.15 17.76 -0.31
C ARG A 7 -10.62 17.34 -0.25
N SER A 8 -10.99 16.69 0.84
CA SER A 8 -12.33 16.71 1.42
C SER A 8 -12.20 17.46 2.74
N THR A 9 -13.04 18.46 3.00
CA THR A 9 -12.95 19.30 4.21
C THR A 9 -13.20 18.52 5.52
N HIS A 10 -13.43 17.21 5.42
CA HIS A 10 -13.45 16.27 6.54
C HIS A 10 -12.45 15.13 6.27
N MET A 11 -11.22 15.29 6.75
CA MET A 11 -10.23 14.21 6.79
C MET A 11 -10.78 13.06 7.63
N ARG A 12 -11.22 11.98 6.98
CA ARG A 12 -11.65 10.78 7.68
C ARG A 12 -10.41 10.07 8.22
N HIS A 13 -10.27 10.05 9.53
CA HIS A 13 -9.22 9.27 10.17
C HIS A 13 -9.54 7.78 10.03
N VAL A 14 -8.90 7.11 9.06
CA VAL A 14 -9.08 5.67 8.81
C VAL A 14 -8.00 4.91 9.58
N GLY A 15 -8.33 4.57 10.83
CA GLY A 15 -7.47 3.79 11.71
C GLY A 15 -6.36 4.62 12.38
N SER A 16 -5.96 4.21 13.60
CA SER A 16 -4.74 4.69 14.26
C SER A 16 -3.73 3.57 14.28
N ARG A 17 -2.46 3.89 14.02
CA ARG A 17 -1.33 2.97 14.23
C ARG A 17 -0.40 3.60 15.23
N GLN A 18 -0.12 2.89 16.32
CA GLN A 18 1.00 3.20 17.19
C GLN A 18 2.29 2.75 16.49
N GLU A 19 3.19 3.69 16.22
CA GLU A 19 4.51 3.34 15.70
C GLU A 19 5.33 2.70 16.82
N ALA A 20 5.93 1.55 16.53
CA ALA A 20 6.83 0.91 17.48
C ALA A 20 8.09 1.79 17.62
N PRO A 21 8.56 2.06 18.84
CA PRO A 21 9.78 2.84 19.05
C PRO A 21 10.98 2.13 18.42
N VAL A 22 11.89 2.90 17.82
CA VAL A 22 13.15 2.37 17.28
C VAL A 22 13.98 1.85 18.46
N ALA A 23 14.28 0.56 18.45
CA ALA A 23 15.12 -0.02 19.48
C ALA A 23 16.59 0.36 19.27
N ALA A 24 17.22 0.88 20.32
CA ALA A 24 18.63 1.25 20.30
C ALA A 24 19.57 0.02 20.22
N ASN A 25 19.11 -1.14 20.69
CA ASN A 25 19.88 -2.38 20.70
C ASN A 25 19.18 -3.46 19.86
N PRO A 26 19.91 -4.23 19.04
CA PRO A 26 19.35 -5.30 18.25
C PRO A 26 18.82 -6.43 19.15
N SER A 27 17.64 -6.97 18.82
CA SER A 27 17.02 -8.09 19.54
C SER A 27 16.34 -9.04 18.56
N GLY A 28 16.57 -10.34 18.72
CA GLY A 28 15.90 -11.37 17.91
C GLY A 28 14.37 -11.35 18.05
N ARG A 29 13.86 -11.03 19.24
CA ARG A 29 12.41 -10.89 19.48
C ARG A 29 11.82 -9.75 18.64
N LEU A 30 12.50 -8.60 18.64
CA LEU A 30 12.07 -7.42 17.87
C LEU A 30 12.17 -7.66 16.35
N LEU A 31 13.19 -8.40 15.91
CA LEU A 31 13.31 -8.81 14.51
C LEU A 31 12.14 -9.71 14.09
N ALA A 32 11.79 -10.71 14.91
CA ALA A 32 10.67 -11.61 14.64
C ALA A 32 9.32 -10.86 14.59
N GLU A 33 9.12 -9.90 15.49
CA GLU A 33 7.94 -9.04 15.51
C GLU A 33 7.85 -8.17 14.25
N GLY A 34 8.96 -7.55 13.85
CA GLY A 34 9.06 -6.77 12.61
C GLY A 34 8.82 -7.62 11.36
N ALA A 35 9.30 -8.86 11.33
CA ALA A 35 9.10 -9.79 10.21
C ALA A 35 7.62 -10.14 10.02
N ARG A 36 6.92 -10.50 11.12
CA ARG A 36 5.47 -10.80 11.09
C ARG A 36 4.65 -9.60 10.63
N PHE A 37 5.01 -8.41 11.11
CA PHE A 37 4.37 -7.17 10.66
C PHE A 37 4.57 -6.95 9.15
N ASN A 38 5.80 -7.12 8.65
CA ASN A 38 6.11 -6.93 7.24
C ASN A 38 5.37 -7.93 6.34
N GLU A 39 5.28 -9.18 6.78
CA GLU A 39 4.47 -10.22 6.10
C GLU A 39 3.00 -9.81 6.00
N ALA A 40 2.38 -9.37 7.12
CA ALA A 40 1.00 -8.91 7.11
C ALA A 40 0.76 -7.71 6.17
N VAL A 41 1.71 -6.77 6.11
CA VAL A 41 1.65 -5.63 5.17
C VAL A 41 1.86 -6.07 3.73
N ALA A 42 2.73 -7.05 3.48
CA ALA A 42 2.97 -7.59 2.15
C ALA A 42 1.68 -8.16 1.54
N TRP A 43 0.82 -8.81 2.34
CA TRP A 43 -0.49 -9.29 1.90
C TRP A 43 -1.43 -8.16 1.45
N LEU A 44 -1.35 -6.97 2.06
CA LEU A 44 -2.14 -5.80 1.65
C LEU A 44 -1.68 -5.24 0.29
N SER A 45 -0.44 -5.52 -0.13
CA SER A 45 0.12 -5.00 -1.37
C SER A 45 -0.31 -5.78 -2.63
N GLY A 46 -0.86 -6.99 -2.48
CA GLY A 46 -1.17 -7.88 -3.60
C GLY A 46 -2.29 -7.38 -4.54
N GLY A 47 -3.13 -6.45 -4.07
CA GLY A 47 -4.31 -5.97 -4.80
C GLY A 47 -4.16 -4.64 -5.54
N THR A 48 -3.01 -3.98 -5.47
CA THR A 48 -2.87 -2.62 -6.04
C THR A 48 -2.48 -2.63 -7.52
N PHE A 49 -1.88 -3.71 -8.02
CA PHE A 49 -1.41 -3.87 -9.40
C PHE A 49 -0.46 -2.76 -9.91
N VAL A 50 0.05 -1.93 -9.01
CA VAL A 50 1.08 -0.93 -9.29
C VAL A 50 2.43 -1.64 -9.35
N ARG A 51 3.10 -1.58 -10.51
CA ARG A 51 4.42 -2.18 -10.68
C ARG A 51 5.44 -1.39 -9.86
N LYS A 52 6.41 -2.07 -9.25
CA LYS A 52 7.53 -1.39 -8.58
C LYS A 52 8.26 -0.49 -9.59
N GLY A 53 8.41 0.78 -9.26
CA GLY A 53 9.01 1.78 -10.13
C GLY A 53 8.96 3.18 -9.51
N ILE A 54 9.65 4.13 -10.16
CA ILE A 54 9.59 5.55 -9.78
C ILE A 54 8.54 6.22 -10.65
N TYR A 55 7.53 6.79 -10.02
CA TYR A 55 6.47 7.55 -10.69
C TYR A 55 6.55 9.03 -10.28
N ARG A 56 6.42 9.93 -11.25
CA ARG A 56 6.40 11.38 -11.03
C ARG A 56 5.14 11.94 -11.65
N PHE A 57 4.28 12.51 -10.81
CA PHE A 57 3.02 13.15 -11.21
C PHE A 57 3.09 14.63 -10.86
N ARG A 58 2.48 15.47 -11.70
CA ARG A 58 2.41 16.91 -11.46
C ARG A 58 1.29 17.26 -10.49
N THR A 59 0.25 16.44 -10.44
CA THR A 59 -0.93 16.64 -9.58
C THR A 59 -1.35 15.35 -8.86
N HIS A 60 -2.16 15.51 -7.81
CA HIS A 60 -2.75 14.36 -7.10
C HIS A 60 -3.76 13.62 -7.98
N GLU A 61 -4.51 14.34 -8.80
CA GLU A 61 -5.48 13.77 -9.74
C GLU A 61 -4.80 12.85 -10.78
N GLU A 62 -3.60 13.21 -11.23
CA GLU A 62 -2.79 12.36 -12.12
C GLU A 62 -2.34 11.08 -11.40
N ALA A 63 -1.89 11.18 -10.15
CA ALA A 63 -1.50 10.02 -9.35
C ALA A 63 -2.70 9.08 -9.09
N ASN A 64 -3.87 9.64 -8.78
CA ASN A 64 -5.09 8.86 -8.57
C ASN A 64 -5.53 8.15 -9.85
N ARG A 65 -5.51 8.83 -10.99
CA ARG A 65 -5.85 8.23 -12.28
C ARG A 65 -4.92 7.06 -12.60
N HIS A 66 -3.62 7.25 -12.39
CA HIS A 66 -2.64 6.16 -12.55
C HIS A 66 -2.95 4.96 -11.66
N ALA A 67 -3.27 5.19 -10.38
CA ALA A 67 -3.65 4.11 -9.46
C ALA A 67 -4.90 3.36 -9.93
N GLN A 68 -5.92 4.07 -10.41
CA GLN A 68 -7.14 3.47 -10.96
C GLN A 68 -6.87 2.67 -12.24
N ASP A 69 -6.03 3.18 -13.14
CA ASP A 69 -5.66 2.49 -14.37
C ASP A 69 -4.91 1.18 -14.08
N CYS A 70 -3.97 1.22 -13.12
CA CYS A 70 -3.28 0.02 -12.65
C CYS A 70 -4.25 -1.02 -12.09
N LEU A 71 -5.17 -0.59 -11.22
CA LEU A 71 -6.17 -1.45 -10.62
C LEU A 71 -7.09 -2.08 -11.69
N ALA A 72 -7.64 -1.28 -12.58
CA ALA A 72 -8.54 -1.75 -13.64
C ALA A 72 -7.86 -2.78 -14.55
N ARG A 73 -6.65 -2.47 -15.02
CA ARG A 73 -5.89 -3.40 -15.88
C ARG A 73 -5.57 -4.71 -15.16
N GLY A 74 -5.06 -4.61 -13.94
CA GLY A 74 -4.68 -5.77 -13.16
C GLY A 74 -5.86 -6.68 -12.80
N MET A 75 -7.02 -6.10 -12.49
CA MET A 75 -8.26 -6.85 -12.28
C MET A 75 -8.73 -7.55 -13.56
N GLY A 76 -8.61 -6.88 -14.72
CA GLY A 76 -8.89 -7.50 -16.02
C GLY A 76 -8.01 -8.71 -16.31
N GLU A 77 -6.69 -8.58 -16.10
CA GLU A 77 -5.74 -9.69 -16.25
C GLU A 77 -6.03 -10.83 -15.27
N LEU A 78 -6.38 -10.51 -14.02
CA LEU A 78 -6.74 -11.51 -13.01
C LEU A 78 -8.02 -12.25 -13.37
N ALA A 79 -9.04 -11.55 -13.86
CA ALA A 79 -10.29 -12.16 -14.32
C ALA A 79 -10.05 -13.07 -15.53
N ALA A 80 -9.25 -12.63 -16.51
CA ALA A 80 -8.89 -13.44 -17.67
C ALA A 80 -8.17 -14.74 -17.26
N ARG A 81 -7.16 -14.65 -16.37
CA ARG A 81 -6.46 -15.84 -15.85
C ARG A 81 -7.37 -16.83 -15.10
N ARG A 82 -8.46 -16.35 -14.50
CA ARG A 82 -9.42 -17.21 -13.79
C ARG A 82 -10.47 -17.82 -14.73
N ALA A 83 -10.66 -17.23 -15.90
CA ALA A 83 -11.61 -17.70 -16.90
C ALA A 83 -11.00 -18.76 -17.83
N ASP A 84 -9.67 -18.83 -17.92
CA ASP A 84 -8.95 -19.87 -18.66
C ASP A 84 -8.78 -21.12 -17.75
N PRO A 85 -9.32 -22.29 -18.12
CA PRO A 85 -9.35 -23.51 -17.30
C PRO A 85 -7.99 -24.23 -17.17
#